data_AF-A0A917IQP8-F1
#
_entry.id   AF-A0A917IQP8-F1
#
_cell.length_a   1.000
_cell.length_b   1.000
_cell.length_c   1.000
_cell.angle_alpha   90.00
_cell.angle_beta   90.00
_cell.angle_gamma   90.00
#
_symmetry.space_group_name_H-M   'P 1'
#
loop_
_entity.id
_entity.type
_entity.pdbx_description
1 polymer ?
#
loop_
_entity_poly.entity_id
_entity_poly.type
_entity_poly.pdbx_seq_one_letter_code
_entity_poly.pdbx_strand_id
1 'polypeptide(L)'
;MKKLSVVLALLTPILLTAQDEEWKEASPASKAYHEYRLKTTVPPYGLAKVKALIKGIQQDEDTHLKLNAKAYNTLSLREKFTYHMIHAESYSQNCDVFPPVQEEQTKIMAYLPDAFDEYSWSERQRKFMQDNKDSVMAIMKESIQRSGRIGVNYKEAIVEMNALEMIPFLIDFYKKDRKDHDILTVLLLLMKSVKYEPFVKSTSYTKLYGENSSYTSYLQLNAANEELIFKRAMDLYNAMS
;
A
#
# COMPACT_ATOMS: atom_id res chain seq x y z
N MET A 1 -46.88 -16.38 62.52
CA MET A 1 -47.04 -15.99 61.10
C MET A 1 -45.81 -15.18 60.70
N LYS A 2 -44.85 -15.81 59.99
CA LYS A 2 -44.36 -15.46 58.63
C LYS A 2 -44.03 -13.95 58.47
N LYS A 3 -42.83 -13.52 58.11
CA LYS A 3 -42.09 -13.92 56.89
C LYS A 3 -40.57 -13.68 57.01
N LEU A 4 -39.84 -14.65 56.46
CA LEU A 4 -38.44 -14.62 56.03
C LEU A 4 -38.25 -13.52 54.96
N SER A 5 -37.17 -12.73 55.05
CA SER A 5 -36.67 -11.91 53.93
C SER A 5 -35.36 -12.52 53.44
N VAL A 6 -35.43 -13.19 52.30
CA VAL A 6 -34.28 -13.75 51.56
C VAL A 6 -33.73 -12.65 50.66
N VAL A 7 -32.44 -12.34 50.79
CA VAL A 7 -31.70 -11.51 49.83
C VAL A 7 -31.30 -12.42 48.67
N LEU A 8 -31.95 -12.26 47.51
CA LEU A 8 -31.58 -12.95 46.28
C LEU A 8 -30.72 -12.00 45.44
N ALA A 9 -29.40 -12.27 45.41
CA ALA A 9 -28.48 -11.60 44.51
C ALA A 9 -28.77 -12.05 43.06
N LEU A 10 -29.37 -11.17 42.27
CA LEU A 10 -29.53 -11.34 40.82
C LEU A 10 -28.19 -11.08 40.14
N LEU A 11 -27.40 -12.14 39.96
CA LEU A 11 -26.31 -12.19 38.99
C LEU A 11 -26.93 -12.24 37.59
N THR A 12 -27.14 -11.09 36.97
CA THR A 12 -27.40 -11.02 35.53
C THR A 12 -26.11 -11.34 34.78
N PRO A 13 -26.05 -12.38 33.94
CA PRO A 13 -24.91 -12.55 33.06
C PRO A 13 -24.90 -11.38 32.08
N ILE A 14 -23.86 -10.56 32.14
CA ILE A 14 -23.54 -9.63 31.08
C ILE A 14 -23.22 -10.51 29.87
N LEU A 15 -24.18 -10.63 28.95
CA LEU A 15 -23.93 -11.18 27.63
C LEU A 15 -22.94 -10.23 26.96
N LEU A 16 -21.66 -10.60 27.02
CA LEU A 16 -20.63 -10.11 26.11
C LEU A 16 -21.06 -10.55 24.72
N THR A 17 -21.82 -9.71 24.02
CA THR A 17 -21.87 -9.80 22.56
C THR A 17 -20.49 -9.38 22.08
N ALA A 18 -19.62 -10.36 21.80
CA ALA A 18 -18.54 -10.13 20.86
C ALA A 18 -19.18 -9.52 19.62
N GLN A 19 -18.70 -8.36 19.18
CA GLN A 19 -19.12 -7.76 17.92
C GLN A 19 -18.57 -8.65 16.81
N ASP A 20 -19.28 -9.71 16.46
CA ASP A 20 -19.13 -10.36 15.18
C ASP A 20 -19.54 -9.30 14.14
N GLU A 21 -18.58 -8.58 13.58
CA GLU A 21 -18.83 -7.77 12.40
C GLU A 21 -19.37 -8.71 11.33
N GLU A 22 -20.67 -8.61 11.06
CA GLU A 22 -21.36 -9.46 10.09
C GLU A 22 -20.64 -9.38 8.75
N TRP A 23 -20.14 -10.52 8.27
CA TRP A 23 -19.42 -10.59 7.00
C TRP A 23 -20.36 -10.16 5.87
N LYS A 24 -20.20 -8.90 5.45
CA LYS A 24 -21.02 -8.31 4.39
C LYS A 24 -20.29 -8.37 3.07
N GLU A 25 -20.92 -9.03 2.10
CA GLU A 25 -20.41 -9.07 0.74
C GLU A 25 -20.37 -7.66 0.13
N ALA A 26 -19.22 -7.28 -0.42
CA ALA A 26 -19.04 -5.99 -1.07
C ALA A 26 -19.81 -5.92 -2.41
N SER A 27 -20.24 -4.72 -2.79
CA SER A 27 -20.91 -4.48 -4.07
C SER A 27 -20.00 -4.84 -5.27
N PRO A 28 -20.56 -5.16 -6.45
CA PRO A 28 -19.76 -5.49 -7.64
C PRO A 28 -18.76 -4.38 -8.02
N ALA A 29 -19.15 -3.11 -7.86
CA ALA A 29 -18.26 -1.97 -8.10
C ALA A 29 -17.08 -1.94 -7.12
N SER A 30 -17.35 -2.21 -5.83
CA SER A 30 -16.33 -2.29 -4.80
C SER A 30 -15.35 -3.43 -5.05
N LYS A 31 -15.85 -4.63 -5.39
CA LYS A 31 -15.01 -5.78 -5.76
C LYS A 31 -14.14 -5.50 -6.99
N ALA A 32 -14.73 -4.96 -8.05
CA ALA A 32 -13.98 -4.62 -9.27
C ALA A 32 -12.89 -3.58 -9.00
N TYR A 33 -13.14 -2.62 -8.11
CA TYR A 33 -12.14 -1.66 -7.69
C TYR A 33 -11.07 -2.30 -6.81
N HIS A 34 -11.43 -3.16 -5.85
CA HIS A 34 -10.48 -3.94 -5.05
C HIS A 34 -9.50 -4.72 -5.93
N GLU A 35 -10.02 -5.49 -6.89
CA GLU A 35 -9.21 -6.23 -7.86
C GLU A 35 -8.34 -5.31 -8.71
N TYR A 36 -8.81 -4.10 -9.05
CA TYR A 36 -8.02 -3.11 -9.77
C TYR A 36 -6.82 -2.64 -8.93
N ARG A 37 -7.02 -2.35 -7.64
CA ARG A 37 -5.98 -1.84 -6.72
C ARG A 37 -4.85 -2.86 -6.53
N LEU A 38 -5.18 -4.15 -6.45
CA LEU A 38 -4.20 -5.23 -6.26
C LEU A 38 -3.31 -5.52 -7.47
N LYS A 39 -3.60 -4.96 -8.65
CA LYS A 39 -2.82 -5.27 -9.86
C LYS A 39 -1.40 -4.68 -9.76
N THR A 40 -0.41 -5.55 -9.90
CA THR A 40 0.99 -5.18 -10.05
C THR A 40 1.34 -4.84 -11.51
N THR A 41 2.38 -4.02 -11.69
CA THR A 41 2.98 -3.75 -13.01
C THR A 41 4.19 -4.65 -13.21
N VAL A 42 4.24 -5.37 -14.33
CA VAL A 42 5.40 -6.20 -14.70
C VAL A 42 6.34 -5.40 -15.62
N PRO A 43 7.57 -5.06 -15.19
CA PRO A 43 8.54 -4.41 -16.05
C PRO A 43 9.07 -5.40 -17.10
N PRO A 44 9.41 -4.96 -18.33
CA PRO A 44 9.82 -5.85 -19.41
C PRO A 44 11.32 -6.17 -19.39
N TYR A 45 12.12 -5.55 -18.53
CA TYR A 45 13.57 -5.49 -18.71
C TYR A 45 14.24 -6.80 -18.28
N GLY A 46 14.66 -7.60 -19.29
CA GLY A 46 15.20 -8.94 -19.07
C GLY A 46 14.19 -9.92 -18.46
N LEU A 47 12.89 -9.68 -18.66
CA LEU A 47 11.80 -10.39 -18.00
C LEU A 47 11.90 -11.92 -18.13
N ALA A 48 12.23 -12.43 -19.31
CA ALA A 48 12.37 -13.88 -19.53
C ALA A 48 13.49 -14.49 -18.67
N LYS A 49 14.65 -13.83 -18.63
CA LYS A 49 15.79 -14.24 -17.79
C LYS A 49 15.44 -14.17 -16.30
N VAL A 50 14.83 -13.06 -15.87
CA VAL A 50 14.44 -12.87 -14.47
C VAL A 50 13.42 -13.92 -14.02
N LYS A 51 12.38 -14.20 -14.82
CA LYS A 51 11.41 -15.27 -14.53
C LYS A 51 12.06 -16.65 -14.45
N ALA A 52 13.01 -16.94 -15.34
CA ALA A 52 13.76 -18.20 -15.30
C ALA A 52 14.58 -18.35 -14.01
N LEU A 53 15.22 -17.25 -13.55
CA LEU A 53 15.96 -17.23 -12.30
C LEU A 53 15.04 -17.41 -11.08
N ILE A 54 13.90 -16.71 -11.03
CA ILE A 54 12.91 -16.83 -9.95
C ILE A 54 12.40 -18.26 -9.83
N LYS A 55 12.07 -18.91 -10.96
CA LYS A 55 11.62 -20.31 -10.97
C LYS A 55 12.63 -21.28 -10.36
N GLY A 56 13.91 -20.95 -10.39
CA GLY A 56 14.99 -21.76 -9.81
C GLY A 56 15.26 -21.51 -8.33
N ILE A 57 14.59 -20.53 -7.70
CA ILE A 57 14.78 -20.22 -6.28
C ILE A 57 14.26 -21.38 -5.42
N GLN A 58 15.06 -21.77 -4.45
CA GLN A 58 14.66 -22.70 -3.41
C GLN A 58 14.39 -21.90 -2.13
N GLN A 59 13.38 -22.34 -1.39
CA GLN A 59 13.05 -21.79 -0.08
C GLN A 59 14.16 -22.14 0.92
N ASP A 60 14.58 -21.15 1.73
CA ASP A 60 15.52 -21.40 2.83
C ASP A 60 14.79 -21.85 4.12
N GLU A 61 15.56 -22.12 5.18
CA GLU A 61 15.03 -22.58 6.48
C GLU A 61 14.05 -21.58 7.10
N ASP A 62 14.25 -20.29 6.85
CA ASP A 62 13.40 -19.18 7.32
C ASP A 62 12.30 -18.83 6.31
N THR A 63 12.01 -19.73 5.37
CA THR A 63 10.99 -19.60 4.32
C THR A 63 11.20 -18.46 3.31
N HIS A 64 12.40 -17.86 3.27
CA HIS A 64 12.72 -16.83 2.29
C HIS A 64 12.89 -17.41 0.88
N LEU A 65 12.51 -16.60 -0.11
CA LEU A 65 12.67 -16.90 -1.52
C LEU A 65 13.74 -15.99 -2.12
N LYS A 66 15.01 -16.18 -1.74
CA LYS A 66 16.10 -15.30 -2.16
C LYS A 66 16.87 -15.87 -3.34
N LEU A 67 17.00 -15.10 -4.42
CA LEU A 67 17.99 -15.40 -5.45
C LEU A 67 19.40 -15.42 -4.84
N ASN A 68 20.20 -16.46 -5.10
CA ASN A 68 21.57 -16.53 -4.57
C ASN A 68 22.42 -15.33 -5.04
N ALA A 69 23.41 -14.95 -4.23
CA ALA A 69 24.20 -13.73 -4.45
C ALA A 69 24.92 -13.73 -5.81
N LYS A 70 25.44 -14.87 -6.27
CA LYS A 70 26.13 -14.98 -7.56
C LYS A 70 25.17 -14.65 -8.70
N ALA A 71 24.00 -15.27 -8.75
CA ALA A 71 22.99 -15.00 -9.78
C ALA A 71 22.48 -13.55 -9.71
N TYR A 72 22.19 -13.05 -8.50
CA TYR A 72 21.74 -11.67 -8.29
C TYR A 72 22.74 -10.63 -8.81
N ASN A 73 24.04 -10.85 -8.59
CA ASN A 73 25.08 -9.92 -9.02
C ASN A 73 25.31 -9.91 -10.54
N THR A 74 24.85 -10.93 -11.27
CA THR A 74 24.89 -10.94 -12.75
C THR A 74 23.76 -10.15 -13.41
N LEU A 75 22.78 -9.69 -12.62
CA LEU A 75 21.69 -8.86 -13.12
C LEU A 75 22.17 -7.42 -13.33
N SER A 76 21.85 -6.86 -14.49
CA SER A 76 21.96 -5.41 -14.72
C SER A 76 21.01 -4.63 -13.81
N LEU A 77 21.19 -3.32 -13.71
CA LEU A 77 20.30 -2.46 -12.89
C LEU A 77 18.83 -2.61 -13.29
N ARG A 78 18.52 -2.65 -14.59
CA ARG A 78 17.13 -2.78 -15.08
C ARG A 78 16.55 -4.18 -14.83
N GLU A 79 17.39 -5.22 -14.88
CA GLU A 79 16.99 -6.58 -14.54
C GLU A 79 16.78 -6.73 -13.03
N LYS A 80 17.62 -6.12 -12.19
CA LYS A 80 17.41 -6.05 -10.74
C LYS A 80 16.10 -5.34 -10.44
N PHE A 81 15.86 -4.18 -11.05
CA PHE A 81 14.57 -3.50 -10.92
C PHE A 81 13.40 -4.42 -11.29
N THR A 82 13.47 -5.11 -12.43
CA THR A 82 12.43 -6.06 -12.84
C THR A 82 12.21 -7.16 -11.80
N TYR A 83 13.30 -7.77 -11.32
CA TYR A 83 13.26 -8.78 -10.26
C TYR A 83 12.56 -8.27 -9.00
N HIS A 84 12.87 -7.07 -8.52
CA HIS A 84 12.26 -6.55 -7.29
C HIS A 84 10.77 -6.27 -7.48
N MET A 85 10.36 -5.82 -8.66
CA MET A 85 8.96 -5.49 -8.91
C MET A 85 8.06 -6.72 -9.06
N ILE A 86 8.62 -7.91 -9.31
CA ILE A 86 7.82 -9.13 -9.54
C ILE A 86 8.09 -10.25 -8.54
N HIS A 87 8.97 -10.02 -7.57
CA HIS A 87 9.42 -11.04 -6.63
C HIS A 87 9.81 -10.42 -5.29
N ALA A 88 9.07 -10.79 -4.24
CA ALA A 88 9.41 -10.48 -2.86
C ALA A 88 10.18 -11.66 -2.24
N GLU A 89 11.10 -11.34 -1.35
CA GLU A 89 12.08 -12.31 -0.85
C GLU A 89 11.85 -12.75 0.59
N SER A 90 11.27 -11.87 1.40
CA SER A 90 11.14 -12.07 2.83
C SER A 90 9.73 -12.53 3.16
N TYR A 91 9.61 -13.72 3.75
CA TYR A 91 8.31 -14.20 4.22
C TYR A 91 7.76 -13.27 5.31
N SER A 92 6.47 -12.98 5.23
CA SER A 92 5.69 -12.16 6.16
C SER A 92 4.41 -12.90 6.47
N GLN A 93 4.23 -13.31 7.73
CA GLN A 93 3.00 -13.98 8.15
C GLN A 93 1.83 -12.98 8.14
N ASN A 94 1.06 -12.99 7.05
CA ASN A 94 -0.20 -12.25 6.96
C ASN A 94 -1.32 -13.19 7.43
N CYS A 95 -1.66 -13.16 8.72
CA CYS A 95 -2.57 -14.15 9.33
C CYS A 95 -4.04 -13.74 9.40
N ASP A 96 -4.44 -12.57 8.88
CA ASP A 96 -5.82 -12.10 9.03
C ASP A 96 -6.49 -11.85 7.68
N VAL A 97 -7.55 -12.62 7.41
CA VAL A 97 -8.51 -12.32 6.35
C VAL A 97 -9.34 -11.12 6.80
N PHE A 98 -9.07 -9.95 6.23
CA PHE A 98 -9.87 -8.77 6.51
C PHE A 98 -11.24 -8.86 5.85
N PRO A 99 -12.30 -8.39 6.52
CA PRO A 99 -13.61 -8.29 5.89
C PRO A 99 -13.55 -7.36 4.67
N PRO A 100 -14.37 -7.60 3.63
CA PRO A 100 -14.36 -6.79 2.43
C PRO A 100 -14.62 -5.31 2.72
N VAL A 101 -13.78 -4.42 2.18
CA VAL A 101 -14.01 -2.97 2.26
C VAL A 101 -15.26 -2.63 1.44
N GLN A 102 -16.26 -2.08 2.11
CA GLN A 102 -17.51 -1.66 1.45
C GLN A 102 -17.30 -0.37 0.66
N GLU A 103 -17.91 -0.24 -0.52
CA GLU A 103 -17.87 0.98 -1.35
C GLU A 103 -16.45 1.54 -1.55
N GLU A 104 -15.47 0.65 -1.72
CA GLU A 104 -14.04 0.96 -1.81
C GLU A 104 -13.71 1.94 -2.94
N GLN A 105 -14.47 1.87 -4.04
CA GLN A 105 -14.35 2.79 -5.18
C GLN A 105 -14.70 4.26 -4.84
N THR A 106 -15.30 4.51 -3.68
CA THR A 106 -15.65 5.87 -3.21
C THR A 106 -14.69 6.38 -2.14
N LYS A 107 -13.57 5.69 -1.92
CA LYS A 107 -12.65 5.94 -0.80
C LYS A 107 -11.24 6.26 -1.28
N ILE A 108 -10.60 7.17 -0.53
CA ILE A 108 -9.16 7.39 -0.56
C ILE A 108 -8.61 6.75 0.72
N MET A 109 -8.01 5.57 0.59
CA MET A 109 -7.57 4.78 1.74
C MET A 109 -6.32 5.38 2.39
N ALA A 110 -6.16 5.18 3.71
CA ALA A 110 -4.97 5.60 4.45
C ALA A 110 -3.71 4.84 4.00
N TYR A 111 -3.86 3.57 3.61
CA TYR A 111 -2.76 2.69 3.25
C TYR A 111 -3.01 2.02 1.89
N LEU A 112 -1.90 1.69 1.22
CA LEU A 112 -1.91 0.83 0.04
C LEU A 112 -2.21 -0.61 0.47
N PRO A 113 -2.85 -1.42 -0.38
CA PRO A 113 -2.87 -2.86 -0.17
C PRO A 113 -1.46 -3.43 -0.39
N ASP A 114 -1.20 -4.63 0.12
CA ASP A 114 0.07 -5.32 -0.06
C ASP A 114 0.24 -5.82 -1.51
N ALA A 115 1.39 -5.54 -2.12
CA ALA A 115 1.73 -5.99 -3.47
C ALA A 115 2.13 -7.47 -3.57
N PHE A 116 2.52 -8.10 -2.47
CA PHE A 116 3.18 -9.42 -2.45
C PHE A 116 2.59 -10.42 -1.45
N ASP A 117 1.43 -10.12 -0.87
CA ASP A 117 0.68 -11.02 0.01
C ASP A 117 1.55 -11.50 1.19
N GLU A 118 1.78 -12.80 1.38
CA GLU A 118 2.61 -13.34 2.47
C GLU A 118 4.13 -13.06 2.35
N TYR A 119 4.53 -12.16 1.46
CA TYR A 119 5.93 -11.80 1.27
C TYR A 119 6.11 -10.29 1.26
N SER A 120 7.31 -9.85 1.61
CA SER A 120 7.73 -8.47 1.53
C SER A 120 9.12 -8.37 0.91
N TRP A 121 9.49 -7.17 0.51
CA TRP A 121 10.86 -6.93 0.09
C TRP A 121 11.83 -7.23 1.22
N SER A 122 12.98 -7.81 0.89
CA SER A 122 14.07 -7.97 1.84
C SER A 122 14.86 -6.67 2.00
N GLU A 123 15.78 -6.65 2.97
CA GLU A 123 16.69 -5.52 3.17
C GLU A 123 17.52 -5.19 1.93
N ARG A 124 18.02 -6.20 1.20
CA ARG A 124 18.80 -5.95 -0.03
C ARG A 124 17.95 -5.31 -1.12
N GLN A 125 16.65 -5.60 -1.14
CA GLN A 125 15.74 -5.04 -2.13
C GLN A 125 15.41 -3.58 -1.81
N ARG A 126 15.13 -3.27 -0.53
CA ARG A 126 14.94 -1.88 -0.07
C ARG A 126 16.20 -1.05 -0.31
N LYS A 127 17.37 -1.56 0.08
CA LYS A 127 18.66 -0.90 -0.13
C LYS A 127 18.94 -0.65 -1.62
N PHE A 128 18.67 -1.61 -2.51
CA PHE A 128 18.84 -1.40 -3.95
C PHE A 128 18.02 -0.21 -4.44
N MET A 129 16.75 -0.13 -4.03
CA MET A 129 15.85 0.97 -4.43
C MET A 129 16.35 2.31 -3.90
N GLN A 130 16.76 2.38 -2.63
CA GLN A 130 17.29 3.59 -2.01
C GLN A 130 18.61 4.05 -2.64
N ASP A 131 19.59 3.14 -2.78
CA ASP A 131 20.92 3.45 -3.34
C ASP A 131 20.85 3.87 -4.82
N ASN A 132 19.78 3.50 -5.54
CA ASN A 132 19.60 3.76 -6.97
C ASN A 132 18.35 4.62 -7.26
N LYS A 133 17.89 5.41 -6.29
CA LYS A 133 16.60 6.13 -6.31
C LYS A 133 16.32 6.82 -7.65
N ASP A 134 17.23 7.65 -8.13
CA ASP A 134 17.04 8.40 -9.39
C ASP A 134 16.88 7.49 -10.61
N SER A 135 17.71 6.45 -10.69
CA SER A 135 17.65 5.48 -11.79
C SER A 135 16.37 4.66 -11.74
N VAL A 136 15.96 4.23 -10.54
CA VAL A 136 14.70 3.51 -10.34
C VAL A 136 13.52 4.38 -10.73
N MET A 137 13.46 5.64 -10.28
CA MET A 137 12.41 6.58 -10.68
C MET A 137 12.36 6.77 -12.20
N ALA A 138 13.50 6.93 -12.88
CA ALA A 138 13.54 7.06 -14.33
C ALA A 138 12.98 5.81 -15.04
N ILE A 139 13.41 4.62 -14.62
CA ILE A 139 12.94 3.33 -15.18
C ILE A 139 11.44 3.13 -14.91
N MET A 140 10.96 3.54 -13.75
CA MET A 140 9.54 3.51 -13.40
C MET A 140 8.73 4.42 -14.30
N LYS A 141 9.12 5.69 -14.46
CA LYS A 141 8.43 6.65 -15.34
C LYS A 141 8.33 6.11 -16.77
N GLU A 142 9.43 5.59 -17.32
CA GLU A 142 9.46 4.95 -18.64
C GLU A 142 8.47 3.77 -18.73
N SER A 143 8.47 2.90 -17.71
CA SER A 143 7.59 1.73 -17.68
C SER A 143 6.11 2.09 -17.54
N ILE A 144 5.81 3.10 -16.73
CA ILE A 144 4.45 3.63 -16.51
C ILE A 144 3.94 4.27 -17.79
N GLN A 145 4.75 5.09 -18.47
CA GLN A 145 4.37 5.74 -19.72
C GLN A 145 4.09 4.72 -20.82
N ARG A 146 4.86 3.63 -20.90
CA ARG A 146 4.63 2.55 -21.87
C ARG A 146 3.36 1.76 -21.58
N SER A 147 3.09 1.44 -20.32
CA SER A 147 1.98 0.55 -19.92
C SER A 147 0.67 1.28 -19.62
N GLY A 148 0.72 2.59 -19.37
CA GLY A 148 -0.43 3.36 -18.89
C GLY A 148 -0.90 2.94 -17.49
N ARG A 149 -0.05 2.30 -16.67
CA ARG A 149 -0.43 1.82 -15.33
C ARG A 149 0.67 2.03 -14.29
N ILE A 150 0.24 2.44 -13.09
CA ILE A 150 1.06 2.40 -11.87
C ILE A 150 0.51 1.29 -10.96
N GLY A 151 1.08 0.09 -11.05
CA GLY A 151 0.66 -1.04 -10.22
C GLY A 151 1.01 -0.83 -8.74
N VAL A 152 0.40 -1.61 -7.86
CA VAL A 152 0.61 -1.51 -6.40
C VAL A 152 2.08 -1.63 -6.01
N ASN A 153 2.81 -2.58 -6.59
CA ASN A 153 4.27 -2.74 -6.41
C ASN A 153 5.06 -1.46 -6.77
N TYR A 154 4.63 -0.70 -7.76
CA TYR A 154 5.28 0.58 -8.10
C TYR A 154 4.93 1.66 -7.08
N LYS A 155 3.67 1.71 -6.65
CA LYS A 155 3.22 2.67 -5.62
C LYS A 155 3.95 2.46 -4.30
N GLU A 156 4.09 1.21 -3.88
CA GLU A 156 4.89 0.84 -2.70
C GLU A 156 6.35 1.22 -2.85
N ALA A 157 6.98 0.94 -4.00
CA ALA A 157 8.38 1.31 -4.24
C ALA A 157 8.60 2.83 -4.12
N ILE A 158 7.66 3.64 -4.61
CA ILE A 158 7.70 5.10 -4.49
C ILE A 158 7.66 5.52 -3.01
N VAL A 159 6.80 4.90 -2.21
CA VAL A 159 6.66 5.19 -0.77
C VAL A 159 7.92 4.74 -0.01
N GLU A 160 8.40 3.52 -0.25
CA GLU A 160 9.61 2.95 0.38
C GLU A 160 10.88 3.79 0.13
N MET A 161 11.01 4.35 -1.09
CA MET A 161 12.12 5.23 -1.43
C MET A 161 11.94 6.67 -0.96
N ASN A 162 10.77 7.01 -0.41
CA ASN A 162 10.37 8.39 -0.14
C ASN A 162 10.60 9.30 -1.38
N ALA A 163 10.10 8.86 -2.53
CA ALA A 163 10.34 9.50 -3.84
C ALA A 163 9.45 10.73 -4.06
N LEU A 164 9.70 11.79 -3.29
CA LEU A 164 8.95 13.06 -3.35
C LEU A 164 9.03 13.75 -4.72
N GLU A 165 10.10 13.49 -5.49
CA GLU A 165 10.34 13.98 -6.84
C GLU A 165 9.35 13.37 -7.87
N MET A 166 8.62 12.33 -7.48
CA MET A 166 7.54 11.73 -8.27
C MET A 166 6.21 12.48 -8.12
N ILE A 167 6.06 13.39 -7.15
CA ILE A 167 4.78 14.05 -6.85
C ILE A 167 4.14 14.72 -8.10
N PRO A 168 4.85 15.56 -8.89
CA PRO A 168 4.24 16.16 -10.08
C PRO A 168 3.78 15.12 -11.10
N PHE A 169 4.63 14.11 -11.35
CA PHE A 169 4.32 13.03 -12.28
C PHE A 169 3.08 12.22 -11.85
N LEU A 170 2.94 11.93 -10.55
CA LEU A 170 1.80 11.20 -10.00
C LEU A 170 0.50 11.99 -10.14
N ILE A 171 0.53 13.29 -9.83
CA ILE A 171 -0.64 14.18 -9.97
C ILE A 171 -1.07 14.26 -11.43
N ASP A 172 -0.13 14.47 -12.35
CA ASP A 172 -0.41 14.55 -13.78
C ASP A 172 -0.94 13.22 -14.33
N PHE A 173 -0.40 12.10 -13.86
CA PHE A 173 -0.90 10.78 -14.24
C PHE A 173 -2.35 10.58 -13.78
N TYR A 174 -2.63 10.84 -12.51
CA TYR A 174 -3.97 10.67 -11.95
C TYR A 174 -5.01 11.58 -12.62
N LYS A 175 -4.67 12.85 -12.91
CA LYS A 175 -5.59 13.80 -13.54
C LYS A 175 -6.06 13.40 -14.94
N LYS A 176 -5.38 12.46 -15.61
CA LYS A 176 -5.78 12.00 -16.96
C LYS A 176 -7.12 11.27 -16.98
N ASP A 177 -7.40 10.46 -15.96
CA ASP A 177 -8.63 9.66 -15.91
C ASP A 177 -9.30 9.58 -14.53
N ARG A 178 -8.58 9.95 -13.46
CA ARG A 178 -9.02 9.96 -12.06
C ARG A 178 -9.54 8.62 -11.55
N LYS A 179 -9.04 7.50 -12.10
CA LYS A 179 -9.53 6.16 -11.75
C LYS A 179 -8.77 5.51 -10.60
N ASP A 180 -7.50 5.90 -10.40
CA ASP A 180 -6.61 5.22 -9.48
C ASP A 180 -6.44 6.01 -8.17
N HIS A 181 -7.38 5.86 -7.24
CA HIS A 181 -7.35 6.66 -6.00
C HIS A 181 -6.17 6.30 -5.09
N ASP A 182 -5.50 5.16 -5.31
CA ASP A 182 -4.27 4.83 -4.58
C ASP A 182 -3.13 5.78 -4.91
N ILE A 183 -3.18 6.51 -6.04
CA ILE A 183 -2.23 7.59 -6.30
C ILE A 183 -2.40 8.70 -5.26
N LEU A 184 -3.63 9.02 -4.85
CA LEU A 184 -3.90 9.98 -3.78
C LEU A 184 -3.36 9.44 -2.45
N THR A 185 -3.52 8.14 -2.19
CA THR A 185 -2.93 7.45 -1.03
C THR A 185 -1.40 7.56 -1.03
N VAL A 186 -0.73 7.36 -2.17
CA VAL A 186 0.73 7.56 -2.28
C VAL A 186 1.11 8.98 -1.88
N LEU A 187 0.40 10.01 -2.38
CA LEU A 187 0.69 11.40 -2.03
C LEU A 187 0.51 11.65 -0.52
N LEU A 188 -0.52 11.08 0.10
CA LEU A 188 -0.74 11.15 1.55
C LEU A 188 0.41 10.48 2.33
N LEU A 189 0.84 9.29 1.89
CA LEU A 189 1.93 8.54 2.52
C LEU A 189 3.28 9.26 2.38
N LEU A 190 3.55 9.90 1.24
CA LEU A 190 4.73 10.73 1.02
C LEU A 190 4.75 11.99 1.91
N MET A 191 3.61 12.64 2.13
CA MET A 191 3.53 13.74 3.10
C MET A 191 3.71 13.25 4.54
N LYS A 192 3.20 12.05 4.85
CA LYS A 192 3.33 11.42 6.17
C LYS A 192 4.78 11.01 6.47
N SER A 193 5.50 10.44 5.53
CA SER A 193 6.88 9.92 5.72
C SER A 193 7.84 11.02 6.17
N VAL A 194 7.71 12.22 5.62
CA VAL A 194 8.53 13.39 5.99
C VAL A 194 7.91 14.26 7.08
N LYS A 195 6.80 13.83 7.68
CA LYS A 195 6.07 14.58 8.71
C LYS A 195 5.74 16.02 8.27
N TYR A 196 5.27 16.19 7.03
CA TYR A 196 4.96 17.51 6.49
C TYR A 196 3.92 18.23 7.37
N GLU A 197 4.34 19.31 8.04
CA GLU A 197 3.60 19.99 9.11
C GLU A 197 2.15 20.36 8.74
N PRO A 198 1.87 20.99 7.59
CA PRO A 198 0.50 21.30 7.18
C PRO A 198 -0.40 20.08 7.01
N PHE A 199 0.19 18.90 6.75
CA PHE A 199 -0.55 17.65 6.66
C PHE A 199 -0.72 17.00 8.03
N VAL A 200 0.34 16.81 8.82
CA VAL A 200 0.25 16.10 10.11
C VAL A 200 -0.64 16.81 11.14
N LYS A 201 -0.76 18.14 11.07
CA LYS A 201 -1.67 18.94 11.90
C LYS A 201 -3.10 19.02 11.37
N SER A 202 -3.39 18.40 10.24
CA SER A 202 -4.70 18.50 9.60
C SER A 202 -5.74 17.53 10.15
N THR A 203 -7.01 17.88 9.98
CA THR A 203 -8.14 16.98 10.23
C THR A 203 -8.08 15.73 9.35
N SER A 204 -7.59 15.86 8.11
CA SER A 204 -7.36 14.73 7.19
C SER A 204 -6.41 13.70 7.81
N TYR A 205 -5.28 14.15 8.38
CA TYR A 205 -4.32 13.27 9.03
C TYR A 205 -4.91 12.61 10.27
N THR A 206 -5.61 13.38 11.12
CA THR A 206 -6.25 12.84 12.32
C THR A 206 -7.24 11.73 11.97
N LYS A 207 -8.03 11.90 10.90
CA LYS A 207 -8.98 10.87 10.43
C LYS A 207 -8.27 9.62 9.90
N LEU A 208 -7.15 9.79 9.21
CA LEU A 208 -6.44 8.70 8.55
C LEU A 208 -5.48 7.93 9.49
N TYR A 209 -4.86 8.63 10.44
CA TYR A 209 -3.71 8.12 11.22
C TYR A 209 -3.73 8.53 12.71
N GLY A 210 -4.81 9.14 13.19
CA GLY A 210 -4.95 9.49 14.60
C GLY A 210 -5.25 8.28 15.50
N GLU A 211 -5.44 8.53 16.80
CA GLU A 211 -5.63 7.47 17.81
C GLU A 211 -6.82 6.53 17.51
N ASN A 212 -7.87 7.04 16.86
CA ASN A 212 -9.07 6.27 16.50
C ASN A 212 -9.03 5.73 15.05
N SER A 213 -7.87 5.75 14.39
CA SER A 213 -7.72 5.23 13.03
C SER A 213 -7.49 3.72 13.02
N SER A 214 -7.85 3.08 11.91
CA SER A 214 -7.54 1.68 11.64
C SER A 214 -6.92 1.53 10.26
N TYR A 215 -6.50 0.31 9.90
CA TYR A 215 -5.99 0.01 8.56
C TYR A 215 -7.02 0.32 7.45
N THR A 216 -8.31 0.33 7.78
CA THR A 216 -9.41 0.65 6.85
C THR A 216 -9.79 2.13 6.84
N SER A 217 -9.10 2.99 7.60
CA SER A 217 -9.37 4.43 7.61
C SER A 217 -9.29 5.05 6.21
N TYR A 218 -10.20 5.99 5.91
CA TYR A 218 -10.29 6.60 4.59
C TYR A 218 -10.82 8.04 4.61
N LEU A 219 -10.52 8.79 3.56
CA LEU A 219 -11.24 10.00 3.19
C LEU A 219 -12.29 9.66 2.13
N GLN A 220 -13.42 10.36 2.17
CA GLN A 220 -14.41 10.26 1.09
C GLN A 220 -13.77 10.76 -0.20
N LEU A 221 -13.90 10.00 -1.29
CA LEU A 221 -13.53 10.50 -2.61
C LEU A 221 -14.50 11.62 -3.00
N ASN A 222 -13.96 12.82 -3.16
CA ASN A 222 -14.65 13.99 -3.70
C ASN A 222 -13.61 15.03 -4.16
N ALA A 223 -14.05 15.99 -4.98
CA ALA A 223 -13.18 17.01 -5.56
C ALA A 223 -12.42 17.83 -4.51
N ALA A 224 -13.05 18.18 -3.40
CA ALA A 224 -12.41 18.97 -2.34
C ALA A 224 -11.25 18.22 -1.68
N ASN A 225 -11.41 16.92 -1.40
CA ASN A 225 -10.34 16.09 -0.86
C ASN A 225 -9.23 15.87 -1.89
N GLU A 226 -9.55 15.63 -3.15
CA GLU A 226 -8.56 15.50 -4.24
C GLU A 226 -7.71 16.78 -4.37
N GLU A 227 -8.35 17.94 -4.48
CA GLU A 227 -7.68 19.24 -4.63
C GLU A 227 -6.80 19.57 -3.42
N LEU A 228 -7.29 19.29 -2.21
CA LEU A 228 -6.53 19.52 -0.98
C LEU A 228 -5.28 18.64 -0.92
N ILE A 229 -5.38 17.37 -1.35
CA ILE A 229 -4.23 16.45 -1.44
C ILE A 229 -3.23 16.97 -2.48
N PHE A 230 -3.68 17.32 -3.68
CA PHE A 230 -2.80 17.85 -4.72
C PHE A 230 -2.08 19.11 -4.27
N LYS A 231 -2.82 20.05 -3.68
CA LYS A 231 -2.26 21.31 -3.20
C LYS A 231 -1.16 21.06 -2.18
N ARG A 232 -1.44 20.28 -1.13
CA ARG A 232 -0.45 20.01 -0.06
C ARG A 232 0.76 19.25 -0.57
N ALA A 233 0.56 18.25 -1.43
CA ALA A 233 1.67 17.50 -2.00
C ALA A 233 2.53 18.38 -2.91
N MET A 234 1.93 19.25 -3.72
CA MET A 234 2.67 20.18 -4.57
C MET A 234 3.37 21.27 -3.77
N ASP A 235 2.74 21.80 -2.71
CA ASP A 235 3.36 22.74 -1.78
C ASP A 235 4.59 22.10 -1.09
N LEU A 236 4.48 20.83 -0.67
CA LEU A 236 5.62 20.07 -0.17
C LEU A 236 6.72 19.96 -1.23
N TYR A 237 6.39 19.52 -2.45
CA TYR A 237 7.37 19.38 -3.53
C TYR A 237 8.11 20.69 -3.83
N ASN A 238 7.37 21.80 -3.93
CA ASN A 238 7.92 23.12 -4.21
C ASN A 238 8.81 23.64 -3.06
N ALA A 239 8.54 23.27 -1.81
CA ALA A 239 9.35 23.68 -0.67
C ALA A 239 10.71 22.95 -0.57
N MET A 240 10.90 21.87 -1.34
CA MET A 240 12.18 21.14 -1.42
C MET A 240 13.10 21.66 -2.55
N SER A 241 12.53 22.41 -3.51
CA SER A 241 13.24 22.94 -4.68
C SER A 241 13.88 24.29 -4.36
#